data_AF-B4YYD0-F1
#
_entry.id   AF-B4YYD0-F1
#
_cell.length_a   1.000
_cell.length_b   1.000
_cell.length_c   1.000
_cell.angle_alpha   90.00
_cell.angle_beta   90.00
_cell.angle_gamma   90.00
#
_symmetry.space_group_name_H-M   'P 1'
#
loop_
_entity.id
_entity.type
_entity.pdbx_description
1 polymer ?
#
loop_
_entity_poly.entity_id
_entity_poly.type
_entity_poly.pdbx_seq_one_letter_code
_entity_poly.pdbx_strand_id
1 'polypeptide(L)' 'EDVIAEDRTDQFVQVLRRELERVEKEKDEFINDFSEEDYNEIVGGWKAKLERSTSGEQKWGLFIANKK' A
#
# COMPACT_ATOMS: atom_id res chain seq x y z
N GLU A 1 -3.76 31.21 -2.53
CA GLU A 1 -4.50 29.94 -2.57
C GLU A 1 -3.77 29.03 -1.62
N ASP A 2 -4.44 28.56 -0.57
CA ASP A 2 -3.82 27.72 0.45
C ASP A 2 -3.97 26.26 0.00
N VAL A 3 -3.12 25.86 -0.95
CA VAL A 3 -3.00 24.47 -1.39
C VAL A 3 -1.75 23.88 -0.75
N ILE A 4 -1.90 22.80 -0.01
CA ILE A 4 -0.81 21.99 0.55
C ILE A 4 -0.70 20.73 -0.31
N ALA A 5 0.51 20.42 -0.78
CA ALA A 5 0.84 19.21 -1.50
C ALA A 5 2.03 18.53 -0.82
N GLU A 6 1.84 17.31 -0.32
CA GLU A 6 2.87 16.56 0.40
C GLU A 6 3.11 15.20 -0.25
N ASP A 7 4.38 14.81 -0.36
CA ASP A 7 4.77 13.44 -0.69
C ASP A 7 4.73 12.59 0.60
N ARG A 8 3.78 11.66 0.65
CA ARG A 8 3.56 10.70 1.74
C ARG A 8 3.99 9.28 1.35
N THR A 9 4.86 9.13 0.35
CA THR A 9 5.33 7.82 -0.13
C THR A 9 6.01 7.01 0.99
N ASP A 10 6.74 7.65 1.91
CA ASP A 10 7.35 6.94 3.05
C ASP A 10 6.29 6.33 3.97
N GLN A 11 5.21 7.06 4.24
CA GLN A 11 4.07 6.55 5.00
C GLN A 11 3.40 5.40 4.25
N PHE A 12 3.24 5.52 2.92
CA PHE A 12 2.68 4.45 2.09
C PHE A 12 3.49 3.16 2.21
N VAL A 13 4.82 3.25 2.09
CA VAL A 13 5.76 2.13 2.19
C VAL A 13 5.68 1.47 3.56
N GLN A 14 5.61 2.26 4.64
CA GLN A 14 5.47 1.72 6.00
C GLN A 14 4.16 0.94 6.18
N VAL A 15 3.04 1.47 5.69
CA VAL A 15 1.75 0.79 5.73
C VAL A 15 1.80 -0.51 4.92
N LEU A 16 2.28 -0.46 3.68
CA LEU A 16 2.38 -1.66 2.82
C LEU A 16 3.20 -2.77 3.48
N ARG A 17 4.34 -2.45 4.09
CA ARG A 17 5.18 -3.44 4.78
C ARG A 17 4.45 -4.08 5.97
N ARG A 18 3.79 -3.27 6.79
CA ARG A 18 3.05 -3.75 7.96
C ARG A 18 1.88 -4.64 7.56
N GLU A 19 1.11 -4.23 6.56
CA GLU A 19 -0.06 -4.98 6.09
C GLU A 19 0.39 -6.30 5.44
N LEU A 20 1.45 -6.28 4.63
CA LEU A 20 2.03 -7.48 4.05
C LEU A 20 2.49 -8.47 5.11
N GLU A 21 3.20 -8.00 6.14
CA GLU A 21 3.64 -8.84 7.26
C GLU A 21 2.45 -9.49 8.00
N ARG A 22 1.34 -8.75 8.18
CA ARG A 22 0.13 -9.29 8.82
C ARG A 22 -0.48 -10.40 7.97
N VAL A 23 -0.71 -10.13 6.68
CA VAL A 23 -1.34 -11.09 5.76
C VAL A 23 -0.48 -12.35 5.59
N GLU A 24 0.85 -12.22 5.53
CA GLU A 24 1.75 -13.37 5.45
C GLU A 24 1.75 -14.23 6.74
N LYS A 25 1.59 -13.60 7.92
CA LYS A 25 1.46 -14.32 9.20
C LYS A 25 0.12 -15.06 9.35
N GLU A 26 -0.94 -14.49 8.78
CA GLU A 26 -2.32 -15.01 8.86
C GLU A 26 -2.71 -15.75 7.57
N LYS A 27 -1.73 -16.27 6.82
CA LYS A 27 -1.93 -16.87 5.49
C LYS A 27 -3.03 -17.95 5.48
N ASP A 28 -2.98 -18.90 6.41
CA ASP A 28 -3.90 -20.04 6.39
C ASP A 28 -5.34 -19.61 6.68
N GLU A 29 -5.54 -18.65 7.58
CA GLU A 29 -6.85 -18.05 7.89
C GLU A 29 -7.37 -17.25 6.68
N PHE A 30 -6.51 -16.45 6.05
CA PHE A 30 -6.86 -15.71 4.84
C PHE A 30 -7.29 -16.65 3.69
N ILE A 31 -6.54 -17.72 3.44
CA ILE A 31 -6.86 -18.68 2.37
C ILE A 31 -8.16 -19.42 2.65
N ASN A 32 -8.44 -19.73 3.92
CA ASN A 32 -9.69 -20.35 4.33
C ASN A 32 -10.90 -19.45 4.06
N ASP A 33 -10.76 -18.14 4.28
CA ASP A 33 -11.86 -17.18 4.16
C ASP A 33 -12.09 -16.65 2.73
N PHE A 34 -11.04 -16.64 1.89
CA PHE A 34 -11.08 -16.08 0.54
C PHE A 34 -10.70 -17.13 -0.51
N SER A 35 -9.40 -17.31 -0.77
CA SER A 35 -8.82 -18.38 -1.58
C SER A 35 -7.28 -18.25 -1.60
N GLU A 36 -6.59 -19.27 -2.10
CA GLU A 36 -5.15 -19.16 -2.39
C GLU A 36 -4.85 -18.19 -3.55
N GLU A 37 -5.76 -18.08 -4.52
CA GLU A 37 -5.63 -17.13 -5.63
C GLU A 37 -5.68 -15.68 -5.13
N ASP A 38 -6.69 -15.33 -4.32
CA ASP A 38 -6.83 -14.00 -3.72
C ASP A 38 -5.61 -13.63 -2.87
N TYR A 39 -5.10 -14.59 -2.09
CA TYR A 39 -3.88 -14.40 -1.30
C TYR A 39 -2.70 -14.05 -2.19
N ASN A 40 -2.48 -14.84 -3.25
CA ASN A 40 -1.37 -14.65 -4.18
C ASN A 40 -1.48 -13.30 -4.93
N GLU A 41 -2.69 -12.90 -5.33
CA GLU A 41 -2.93 -11.62 -5.98
C GLU A 41 -2.65 -10.43 -5.05
N ILE A 42 -3.12 -10.49 -3.80
CA ILE A 42 -2.88 -9.42 -2.80
C ILE A 42 -1.41 -9.31 -2.47
N VAL A 43 -0.75 -10.42 -2.13
CA VAL A 43 0.67 -10.44 -1.76
C VAL A 43 1.54 -10.02 -2.93
N GLY A 44 1.28 -10.55 -4.13
CA GLY A 44 1.99 -10.18 -5.35
C GLY A 44 1.80 -8.70 -5.70
N GLY A 45 0.57 -8.21 -5.65
CA GLY A 45 0.24 -6.82 -5.91
C GLY A 45 0.89 -5.84 -4.93
N TRP A 46 0.94 -6.19 -3.63
CA TRP A 46 1.59 -5.36 -2.62
C TRP A 46 3.12 -5.38 -2.72
N LYS A 47 3.74 -6.54 -3.03
CA LYS A 47 5.18 -6.63 -3.29
C LYS A 47 5.57 -5.78 -4.51
N ALA A 48 4.80 -5.85 -5.59
CA ALA A 48 5.04 -5.02 -6.77
C ALA A 48 4.84 -3.52 -6.50
N LYS A 49 3.85 -3.14 -5.69
CA LYS A 49 3.67 -1.73 -5.25
C LYS A 49 4.85 -1.26 -4.40
N LEU A 50 5.34 -2.10 -3.49
CA LEU A 50 6.49 -1.78 -2.65
C LEU A 50 7.73 -1.51 -3.51
N GLU A 51 8.01 -2.37 -4.48
CA GLU A 51 9.12 -2.19 -5.43
C GLU A 51 9.01 -0.85 -6.17
N ARG A 52 7.87 -0.60 -6.84
CA ARG A 52 7.64 0.65 -7.58
C ARG A 52 7.70 1.90 -6.70
N SER A 53 7.26 1.82 -5.45
CA SER A 53 7.36 2.95 -4.52
C SER A 53 8.78 3.18 -4.04
N THR A 54 9.57 2.13 -3.85
CA THR A 54 10.99 2.27 -3.51
C THR A 54 11.88 2.70 -4.69
N SER A 55 11.49 2.37 -5.94
CA SER A 55 12.17 2.85 -7.15
C SER A 55 11.76 4.26 -7.56
N GLY A 56 10.74 4.84 -6.91
CA GLY A 56 10.22 6.17 -7.21
C GLY A 56 9.23 6.23 -8.38
N GLU A 57 8.89 5.09 -8.97
CA GLU A 57 7.92 4.97 -10.05
C GLU A 57 6.47 5.20 -9.58
N GLN A 58 6.19 4.90 -8.31
CA GLN A 58 4.86 5.07 -7.71
C GLN A 58 4.92 5.87 -6.41
N LYS A 59 4.27 7.04 -6.38
CA LYS A 59 4.22 7.94 -5.22
C LYS A 59 2.83 8.05 -4.60
N TRP A 60 2.78 8.44 -3.32
CA TRP A 60 1.53 8.78 -2.64
C TRP A 60 1.49 10.26 -2.29
N GLY A 61 0.64 11.04 -2.97
CA GLY A 61 0.49 12.47 -2.72
C GLY A 61 -0.72 12.79 -1.84
N LEU A 62 -0.55 13.68 -0.87
CA LEU A 62 -1.63 14.28 -0.09
C LEU A 62 -1.84 15.73 -0.55
N PHE A 63 -3.06 16.06 -0.98
CA PHE A 63 -3.43 17.39 -1.44
C PHE A 63 -4.56 17.94 -0.58
N ILE A 64 -4.36 19.11 0.02
CA ILE A 64 -5.35 19.79 0.88
C ILE A 64 -5.56 21.19 0.32
N ALA A 65 -6.81 21.57 0.10
CA ALA A 65 -7.17 22.90 -0.39
C ALA A 65 -8.48 23.38 0.24
N ASN A 66 -8.62 24.69 0.41
CA ASN A 66 -9.85 25.32 0.86
C ASN A 66 -10.54 26.04 -0.29
N LYS A 67 -11.84 25.79 -0.45
CA LYS A 67 -12.69 26.53 -1.39
C LYS A 67 -12.86 27.96 -0.87
N LYS A 68 -12.67 28.95 -1.74
CA LYS A 68 -12.98 30.36 -1.45
C LYS A 68 -14.48 30.62 -1.44
#